data_AF-A0A2H4I8S8-F1
#
_entry.id   AF-A0A2H4I8S8-F1
#
_cell.length_a   1.000
_cell.length_b   1.000
_cell.length_c   1.000
_cell.angle_alpha   90.00
_cell.angle_beta   90.00
_cell.angle_gamma   90.00
#
_symmetry.space_group_name_H-M   'P 1'
#
loop_
_entity.id
_entity.type
_entity.pdbx_description
1 polymer ?
#
loop_
_entity_poly.entity_id
_entity_poly.type
_entity_poly.pdbx_seq_one_letter_code
_entity_poly.pdbx_strand_id
1 'polypeptide(L)'
;MLADGRAFCIPKAVLLAAAARAVGIPAAIGLSDVRNHLTSPKLAERMGGRTLFMHHGYAVLHIEGRWVKAAPAFNLAMCTRFGVQPTEFDGRSDATLQEFDACARRHMEYVRDHGVWSDLPHLRIAQDFAGYYPPSFYGDTPGAGADFG
;
A
#
# COMPACT_ATOMS: atom_id res chain seq x y z
N MET A 1 4.92 12.02 8.78
CA MET A 1 3.92 11.14 8.13
C MET A 1 2.98 10.47 9.14
N LEU A 2 3.40 9.46 9.92
CA LEU A 2 2.48 8.79 10.87
C LEU A 2 1.91 9.73 11.95
N ALA A 3 2.75 10.62 12.50
CA ALA A 3 2.33 11.63 13.48
C ALA A 3 1.34 12.67 12.91
N ASP A 4 1.33 12.86 11.59
CA ASP A 4 0.48 13.83 10.89
C ASP A 4 -0.87 13.24 10.47
N GLY A 5 -1.15 11.98 10.87
CA GLY A 5 -2.36 11.25 10.51
C GLY A 5 -2.46 10.87 9.03
N ARG A 6 -1.36 10.96 8.27
CA ARG A 6 -1.33 10.73 6.80
C ARG A 6 -0.19 9.81 6.41
N ALA A 7 -0.53 8.70 5.75
CA ALA A 7 0.44 7.77 5.21
C ALA A 7 -0.13 7.00 4.02
N PHE A 8 0.73 6.63 3.07
CA PHE A 8 0.42 5.68 1.99
C PHE A 8 0.53 4.23 2.50
N CYS A 9 0.46 3.22 1.63
CA CYS A 9 0.32 1.81 2.03
C CYS A 9 1.51 1.28 2.86
N ILE A 10 2.76 1.58 2.49
CA ILE A 10 3.94 1.02 3.16
C ILE A 10 3.99 1.37 4.67
N PRO A 11 3.90 2.64 5.10
CA PRO A 11 3.98 2.94 6.53
C PRO A 11 2.78 2.38 7.32
N LYS A 12 1.61 2.25 6.69
CA LYS A 12 0.45 1.61 7.33
C LYS A 12 0.66 0.12 7.54
N ALA A 13 1.24 -0.58 6.57
CA ALA A 13 1.59 -2.00 6.70
C ALA A 13 2.64 -2.21 7.80
N VAL A 14 3.67 -1.36 7.86
CA VAL A 14 4.68 -1.37 8.92
C VAL A 14 4.04 -1.14 10.29
N LEU A 15 3.16 -0.13 10.41
CA LEU A 15 2.48 0.17 11.67
C LEU A 15 1.62 -1.01 12.15
N LEU A 16 0.85 -1.62 11.25
CA LEU A 16 0.01 -2.77 11.60
C LEU A 16 0.86 -3.98 12.01
N ALA A 17 1.93 -4.29 11.29
CA ALA A 17 2.84 -5.37 11.65
C ALA A 17 3.52 -5.10 13.00
N ALA A 18 3.95 -3.87 13.27
CA ALA A 18 4.54 -3.49 14.55
C ALA A 18 3.54 -3.59 15.71
N ALA A 19 2.30 -3.12 15.51
CA ALA A 19 1.23 -3.22 16.51
C ALA A 19 0.88 -4.68 16.83
N ALA A 20 0.79 -5.54 15.81
CA ALA A 20 0.55 -6.97 15.98
C ALA A 20 1.68 -7.65 16.80
N ARG A 21 2.94 -7.34 16.47
CA ARG A 21 4.10 -7.86 17.22
C ARG A 21 4.09 -7.40 18.68
N ALA A 22 3.70 -6.15 18.94
CA ALA A 22 3.63 -5.61 20.30
C ALA A 22 2.63 -6.36 21.20
N VAL A 23 1.62 -7.02 20.62
CA VAL A 23 0.66 -7.87 21.34
C VAL A 23 0.93 -9.37 21.20
N GLY A 24 2.11 -9.75 20.71
CA GLY A 24 2.55 -11.15 20.62
C GLY A 24 2.08 -11.91 19.38
N ILE A 25 1.47 -11.24 18.40
CA ILE A 25 1.09 -11.85 17.11
C ILE A 25 2.31 -11.81 16.19
N PRO A 26 2.83 -12.96 15.71
CA PRO A 26 3.87 -12.96 14.69
C PRO A 26 3.36 -12.25 13.43
N ALA A 27 4.14 -11.30 12.92
CA ALA A 27 3.77 -10.52 11.76
C ALA A 27 4.97 -10.22 10.87
N ALA A 28 4.72 -9.91 9.61
CA ALA A 28 5.70 -9.53 8.59
C ALA A 28 5.12 -8.48 7.62
N ILE A 29 5.96 -7.93 6.75
CA ILE A 29 5.60 -6.91 5.77
C ILE A 29 5.67 -7.54 4.37
N GLY A 30 4.56 -7.56 3.65
CA GLY A 30 4.53 -7.96 2.24
C GLY A 30 4.60 -6.75 1.33
N LEU A 31 5.24 -6.91 0.17
CA LEU A 31 5.40 -5.87 -0.85
C LEU A 31 5.02 -6.42 -2.23
N SER A 32 4.28 -5.65 -3.02
CA SER A 32 3.97 -5.99 -4.41
C SER A 32 3.87 -4.74 -5.28
N ASP A 33 4.16 -4.83 -6.57
CA ASP A 33 3.81 -3.76 -7.51
C ASP A 33 2.35 -3.89 -7.91
N VAL A 34 1.64 -2.76 -7.98
CA VAL A 34 0.25 -2.72 -8.42
C VAL A 34 0.04 -1.70 -9.54
N ARG A 35 -0.92 -1.92 -10.42
CA ARG A 35 -1.44 -0.87 -11.30
C ARG A 35 -2.76 -0.37 -10.75
N ASN A 36 -2.84 0.94 -10.51
CA ASN A 36 -4.07 1.58 -10.07
C ASN A 36 -4.73 2.29 -11.25
N HIS A 37 -5.90 1.81 -11.64
CA HIS A 37 -6.67 2.40 -12.75
C HIS A 37 -7.41 3.69 -12.34
N LEU A 38 -7.41 4.08 -11.06
CA LEU A 38 -8.03 5.31 -10.54
C LEU A 38 -7.04 6.41 -10.15
N THR A 39 -5.91 6.47 -10.84
CA THR A 39 -4.89 7.51 -10.63
C THR A 39 -5.43 8.88 -11.09
N SER A 40 -5.40 9.89 -10.20
CA SER A 40 -5.79 11.25 -10.56
C SER A 40 -4.81 11.84 -11.59
N PRO A 41 -5.24 12.77 -12.47
CA PRO A 41 -4.34 13.38 -13.47
C PRO A 41 -3.09 14.01 -12.85
N LYS A 42 -3.25 14.71 -11.72
CA LYS A 42 -2.16 15.32 -10.96
C LYS A 42 -1.14 14.28 -10.48
N LEU A 43 -1.61 13.12 -10.01
CA LEU A 43 -0.72 12.06 -9.57
C LEU A 43 -0.02 11.39 -10.76
N ALA A 44 -0.73 11.14 -11.85
CA ALA A 44 -0.15 10.58 -13.06
C ALA A 44 0.97 11.48 -13.62
N GLU A 45 0.78 12.80 -13.60
CA GLU A 45 1.79 13.78 -13.98
C GLU A 45 3.01 13.73 -13.07
N ARG A 46 2.82 13.69 -11.73
CA ARG A 46 3.93 13.54 -10.77
C ARG A 46 4.69 12.23 -10.93
N MET A 47 4.01 11.17 -11.35
CA MET A 47 4.65 9.88 -11.68
C MET A 47 5.35 9.91 -13.06
N GLY A 48 5.23 11.01 -13.81
CA GLY A 48 5.81 11.15 -15.16
C GLY A 48 5.13 10.26 -16.19
N GLY A 49 3.81 10.09 -16.10
CA GLY A 49 3.02 9.22 -16.97
C GLY A 49 3.15 7.72 -16.68
N ARG A 50 3.87 7.35 -15.60
CA ARG A 50 4.02 5.95 -15.17
C ARG A 50 2.75 5.45 -14.49
N THR A 51 2.44 4.18 -14.70
CA THR A 51 1.20 3.54 -14.23
C THR A 51 1.42 2.48 -13.15
N LEU A 52 2.67 2.08 -12.92
CA LEU A 52 3.02 1.11 -11.89
C LEU A 52 3.25 1.85 -10.56
N PHE A 53 2.57 1.37 -9.52
CA PHE A 53 2.79 1.73 -8.13
C PHE A 53 3.71 0.68 -7.52
N MET A 54 4.98 1.04 -7.35
CA MET A 54 5.97 0.11 -6.80
C MET A 54 5.77 -0.10 -5.31
N HIS A 55 6.06 -1.31 -4.83
CA HIS A 55 6.12 -1.64 -3.40
C HIS A 55 4.84 -1.32 -2.61
N HIS A 56 3.66 -1.59 -3.17
CA HIS A 56 2.42 -1.62 -2.40
C HIS A 56 2.55 -2.54 -1.18
N GLY A 57 2.47 -1.94 0.01
CA GLY A 57 2.70 -2.63 1.27
C GLY A 57 1.43 -3.18 1.90
N TYR A 58 1.50 -4.41 2.40
CA TYR A 58 0.48 -5.08 3.22
C TYR A 58 1.12 -5.75 4.43
N ALA A 59 0.35 -5.96 5.51
CA ALA A 59 0.81 -6.76 6.65
C ALA A 59 0.50 -8.24 6.40
N VAL A 60 1.35 -9.12 6.93
CA VAL A 60 1.10 -10.56 6.99
C VAL A 60 1.08 -10.96 8.45
N LEU A 61 -0.02 -11.55 8.93
CA LEU A 61 -0.26 -11.82 10.35
C LEU A 61 -0.44 -13.32 10.56
N HIS A 62 0.13 -13.87 11.64
CA HIS A 62 -0.08 -15.27 12.03
C HIS A 62 -1.17 -15.38 13.09
N ILE A 63 -2.39 -15.70 12.68
CA ILE A 63 -3.59 -15.74 13.52
C ILE A 63 -4.16 -17.15 13.46
N GLU A 64 -4.48 -17.74 14.61
CA GLU A 64 -5.10 -19.08 14.72
C GLU A 64 -4.35 -20.18 13.93
N GLY A 65 -3.02 -20.11 13.86
CA GLY A 65 -2.18 -21.09 13.15
C GLY A 65 -2.10 -20.90 11.64
N ARG A 66 -2.53 -19.74 11.11
CA ARG A 66 -2.52 -19.43 9.68
C ARG A 66 -1.91 -18.06 9.42
N TRP A 67 -1.23 -17.94 8.28
CA TRP A 67 -0.78 -16.65 7.76
C TRP A 67 -1.88 -16.03 6.92
N VAL A 68 -2.29 -14.82 7.28
CA VAL A 68 -3.29 -14.03 6.55
C VAL A 68 -2.72 -12.67 6.15
N LYS A 69 -3.10 -12.19 4.97
CA LYS A 69 -2.68 -10.89 4.44
C LYS A 69 -3.70 -9.82 4.80
N ALA A 70 -3.23 -8.66 5.24
CA ALA A 70 -4.04 -7.48 5.52
C ALA A 70 -3.44 -6.27 4.80
N ALA A 71 -3.97 -5.99 3.61
CA ALA A 71 -3.67 -4.76 2.89
C ALA A 71 -4.33 -3.59 3.62
N PRO A 72 -3.60 -2.50 3.91
CA PRO A 72 -4.16 -1.39 4.66
C PRO A 72 -5.22 -0.68 3.80
N ALA A 73 -6.45 -0.71 4.29
CA ALA A 73 -7.61 -0.18 3.58
C ALA A 73 -7.48 1.33 3.28
N PHE A 74 -8.11 1.74 2.18
CA PHE A 74 -8.45 3.15 1.99
C PHE A 74 -9.39 3.61 3.11
N ASN A 75 -9.29 4.86 3.52
CA ASN A 75 -10.27 5.39 4.46
C ASN A 75 -11.65 5.46 3.78
N LEU A 76 -12.71 5.44 4.59
CA LEU A 76 -14.08 5.38 4.07
C LEU A 76 -14.40 6.51 3.08
N ALA A 77 -13.90 7.72 3.34
CA ALA A 77 -14.10 8.86 2.44
C ALA A 77 -13.47 8.65 1.05
N MET A 78 -12.28 8.04 0.98
CA MET A 78 -11.65 7.64 -0.29
C MET A 78 -12.42 6.51 -0.95
N CYS A 79 -12.85 5.49 -0.19
CA CYS A 79 -13.67 4.40 -0.70
C CYS A 79 -14.94 4.94 -1.39
N THR A 80 -15.67 5.84 -0.72
CA THR A 80 -16.86 6.50 -1.28
C THR A 80 -16.53 7.33 -2.52
N ARG A 81 -15.45 8.14 -2.49
CA ARG A 81 -15.03 8.98 -3.63
C ARG A 81 -14.69 8.16 -4.87
N PHE A 82 -14.07 6.99 -4.68
CA PHE A 82 -13.65 6.11 -5.76
C PHE A 82 -14.68 5.04 -6.12
N GLY A 83 -15.81 4.97 -5.41
CA GLY A 83 -16.86 3.98 -5.66
C GLY A 83 -16.42 2.54 -5.34
N VAL A 84 -15.52 2.37 -4.38
CA VAL A 84 -15.03 1.05 -3.94
C VAL A 84 -15.50 0.70 -2.54
N GLN A 85 -15.68 -0.60 -2.30
CA GLN A 85 -16.01 -1.09 -0.97
C GLN A 85 -14.73 -1.12 -0.10
N PRO A 86 -14.83 -0.74 1.19
CA PRO A 86 -13.76 -0.99 2.14
C PRO A 86 -13.39 -2.48 2.16
N THR A 87 -12.10 -2.77 2.23
CA THR A 87 -11.64 -4.15 2.49
C THR A 87 -11.82 -4.44 3.97
N GLU A 88 -12.78 -5.31 4.28
CA GLU A 88 -12.97 -5.85 5.63
C GLU A 88 -11.90 -6.90 5.95
N PHE A 89 -11.48 -6.97 7.21
CA PHE A 89 -10.54 -7.97 7.68
C PHE A 89 -11.14 -8.73 8.87
N ASP A 90 -11.44 -10.00 8.65
CA ASP A 90 -12.07 -10.91 9.63
C ASP A 90 -11.04 -11.68 10.48
N GLY A 91 -9.74 -11.48 10.25
CA GLY A 91 -8.65 -12.20 10.91
C GLY A 91 -8.45 -13.64 10.42
N ARG A 92 -9.24 -14.12 9.46
CA ARG A 92 -9.27 -15.53 9.01
C ARG A 92 -9.00 -15.69 7.53
N SER A 93 -9.35 -14.67 6.74
CA SER A 93 -9.20 -14.64 5.29
C SER A 93 -8.26 -13.49 4.90
N ASP A 94 -7.61 -13.63 3.74
CA ASP A 94 -6.82 -12.55 3.17
C ASP A 94 -7.71 -11.34 2.85
N ALA A 95 -7.35 -10.20 3.40
CA ALA A 95 -7.89 -8.88 3.08
C ALA A 95 -6.93 -8.17 2.11
N THR A 96 -7.00 -8.52 0.82
CA THR A 96 -6.24 -7.83 -0.24
C THR A 96 -7.07 -6.72 -0.90
N LEU A 97 -6.42 -5.84 -1.68
CA LEU A 97 -7.15 -4.83 -2.44
C LEU A 97 -8.02 -5.51 -3.52
N GLN A 98 -9.27 -5.04 -3.62
CA GLN A 98 -10.22 -5.63 -4.55
C GLN A 98 -9.90 -5.25 -5.99
N GLU A 99 -9.88 -6.27 -6.86
CA GLU A 99 -9.57 -6.12 -8.28
C GLU A 99 -10.67 -5.35 -9.03
N PHE A 100 -11.91 -5.34 -8.52
CA PHE A 100 -13.07 -4.73 -9.17
C PHE A 100 -13.76 -3.71 -8.24
N ASP A 101 -14.29 -2.63 -8.82
CA ASP A 101 -15.15 -1.68 -8.11
C ASP A 101 -16.62 -2.14 -8.08
N ALA A 102 -17.49 -1.34 -7.45
CA ALA A 102 -18.93 -1.64 -7.35
C ALA A 102 -19.66 -1.68 -8.72
N CYS A 103 -19.00 -1.24 -9.80
CA CYS A 103 -19.50 -1.26 -11.17
C CYS A 103 -18.78 -2.32 -12.04
N ALA A 104 -18.07 -3.26 -11.42
CA ALA A 104 -17.28 -4.31 -12.09
C ALA A 104 -16.16 -3.79 -13.01
N ARG A 105 -15.68 -2.56 -12.81
CA ARG A 105 -14.50 -2.04 -13.53
C ARG A 105 -13.23 -2.48 -12.80
N ARG A 106 -12.21 -2.87 -13.56
CA ARG A 106 -10.89 -3.20 -12.99
C ARG A 106 -10.32 -1.99 -12.25
N HIS A 107 -10.19 -2.13 -10.94
CA HIS A 107 -9.77 -1.10 -10.00
C HIS A 107 -8.26 -1.18 -9.76
N MET A 108 -7.75 -2.39 -9.49
CA MET A 108 -6.34 -2.61 -9.18
C MET A 108 -5.84 -3.98 -9.64
N GLU A 109 -4.64 -4.02 -10.19
CA GLU A 109 -3.98 -5.27 -10.63
C GLU A 109 -2.68 -5.45 -9.86
N TYR A 110 -2.48 -6.60 -9.22
CA TYR A 110 -1.17 -7.00 -8.68
C TYR A 110 -0.30 -7.50 -9.83
N VAL A 111 0.83 -6.82 -10.08
CA VAL A 111 1.69 -7.06 -11.24
C VAL A 111 2.92 -7.90 -10.89
N ARG A 112 3.51 -7.66 -9.70
CA ARG A 112 4.72 -8.35 -9.26
C ARG A 112 4.74 -8.49 -7.76
N ASP A 113 4.99 -9.69 -7.26
CA ASP A 113 5.24 -9.92 -5.83
C ASP A 113 6.74 -9.72 -5.51
N HIS A 114 7.04 -8.98 -4.45
CA HIS A 114 8.40 -8.74 -3.95
C HIS A 114 8.70 -9.52 -2.66
N GLY A 115 7.83 -10.47 -2.30
CA GLY A 115 7.96 -11.32 -1.13
C GLY A 115 7.53 -10.67 0.18
N VAL A 116 7.79 -11.42 1.25
CA VAL A 116 7.45 -11.10 2.64
C VAL A 116 8.74 -10.91 3.43
N TRP A 117 8.79 -9.86 4.25
CA TRP A 117 9.98 -9.39 4.93
C TRP A 117 9.74 -9.25 6.44
N SER A 118 10.71 -9.70 7.25
CA SER A 118 10.67 -9.48 8.70
C SER A 118 10.79 -8.01 9.06
N ASP A 119 11.56 -7.24 8.30
CA ASP A 119 11.67 -5.79 8.47
C ASP A 119 11.56 -5.09 7.12
N LEU A 120 11.19 -3.81 7.12
CA LEU A 120 11.03 -3.06 5.88
C LEU A 120 12.37 -2.98 5.14
N PRO A 121 12.48 -3.47 3.88
CA PRO A 121 13.70 -3.37 3.09
C PRO A 121 13.87 -1.94 2.54
N HIS A 122 14.04 -0.96 3.42
CA HIS A 122 13.95 0.46 3.12
C HIS A 122 14.95 0.92 2.04
N LEU A 123 16.19 0.41 2.07
CA LEU A 123 17.21 0.75 1.07
C LEU A 123 16.81 0.27 -0.32
N ARG A 124 16.28 -0.95 -0.43
CA ARG A 124 15.80 -1.50 -1.71
C ARG A 124 14.64 -0.68 -2.26
N ILE A 125 13.65 -0.36 -1.42
CA ILE A 125 12.49 0.45 -1.82
C ILE A 125 12.95 1.83 -2.30
N ALA A 126 13.86 2.48 -1.58
CA ALA A 126 14.40 3.78 -1.97
C ALA A 126 15.15 3.74 -3.30
N GLN A 127 15.97 2.70 -3.52
CA GLN A 127 16.70 2.50 -4.78
C GLN A 127 15.75 2.23 -5.96
N ASP A 128 14.77 1.34 -5.77
CA ASP A 128 13.78 1.01 -6.80
C ASP A 128 12.94 2.25 -7.16
N PHE A 129 12.52 3.02 -6.15
CA PHE A 129 11.80 4.28 -6.38
C PHE A 129 12.67 5.29 -7.14
N ALA A 130 13.95 5.47 -6.76
CA ALA A 130 14.85 6.42 -7.41
C ALA A 130 15.12 6.04 -8.88
N GLY A 131 15.19 4.75 -9.19
CA GLY A 131 15.35 4.25 -10.55
C GLY A 131 14.06 4.29 -11.38
N TYR A 132 12.90 4.19 -10.73
CA TYR A 132 11.62 4.14 -11.42
C TYR A 132 10.94 5.50 -11.54
N TYR A 133 10.78 6.29 -10.49
CA TYR A 133 10.02 7.55 -10.52
C TYR A 133 10.87 8.76 -10.93
N PRO A 134 10.29 9.78 -11.58
CA PRO A 134 11.02 10.99 -11.93
C PRO A 134 11.26 11.86 -10.69
N PRO A 135 12.19 12.84 -10.75
CA PRO A 135 12.41 13.79 -9.65
C PRO A 135 11.14 14.50 -9.18
N SER A 136 10.20 14.80 -10.08
CA SER A 136 8.90 15.44 -9.77
C SER A 136 8.00 14.63 -8.83
N PHE A 137 8.26 13.32 -8.66
CA PHE A 137 7.53 12.49 -7.71
C PHE A 137 7.82 12.87 -6.26
N TYR A 138 9.08 13.20 -5.95
CA TYR A 138 9.55 13.45 -4.59
C TYR A 138 9.19 14.84 -4.05
N GLY A 139 8.76 15.77 -4.92
CA GLY A 139 8.49 17.16 -4.55
C GLY A 139 9.76 17.95 -4.20
N ASP A 140 9.63 19.27 -4.04
CA ASP A 140 10.76 20.18 -3.76
C ASP A 140 11.26 20.14 -2.29
N THR A 141 10.83 19.15 -1.49
CA THR A 141 11.21 19.06 -0.08
C THR A 141 11.73 17.65 0.24
N PRO A 142 13.02 17.49 0.57
CA PRO A 142 13.55 16.21 1.03
C PRO A 142 12.82 15.79 2.32
N GLY A 143 12.08 14.68 2.28
CA GLY A 143 11.41 14.09 3.45
C GLY A 143 9.87 14.18 3.46
N ALA A 144 9.25 14.94 2.55
CA ALA A 144 7.79 14.96 2.39
C ALA A 144 7.38 13.88 1.38
N GLY A 145 7.12 12.66 1.87
CA GLY A 145 6.58 11.58 1.03
C GLY A 145 5.37 12.05 0.24
N ALA A 146 5.27 11.58 -1.01
CA ALA A 146 4.28 12.01 -1.98
C ALA A 146 2.88 12.15 -1.35
N ASP A 147 2.40 13.40 -1.24
CA ASP A 147 1.02 13.68 -0.85
C ASP A 147 0.10 13.24 -2.00
N PHE A 148 -0.76 12.26 -1.70
CA PHE A 148 -1.76 11.69 -2.60
C PHE A 148 -3.18 12.26 -2.34
N GLY A 149 -3.28 13.40 -1.61
CA GLY A 149 -4.53 14.12 -1.36
C GLY A 149 -5.22 14.68 -2.61
#